data_AF-A0A931KXH1-F1
#
_entry.id   AF-A0A931KXH1-F1
#
_cell.length_a   1.000
_cell.length_b   1.000
_cell.length_c   1.000
_cell.angle_alpha   90.00
_cell.angle_beta   90.00
_cell.angle_gamma   90.00
#
_symmetry.space_group_name_H-M   'P 1'
#
loop_
_entity.id
_entity.type
_entity.pdbx_description
1 polymer ?
#
loop_
_entity_poly.entity_id
_entity_poly.type
_entity_poly.pdbx_seq_one_letter_code
_entity_poly.pdbx_strand_id
1 'polypeptide(L)'
;MILPRVRDPRFVTLRRGGTLTDEHHHLLALWAATCAEHVLPLVEAERPGDDRPRAAIAAVRAWAAGGTTMTASRSAGGHAMAAARDLRGAPRHAAFAAGQAAVVAHVAAHELGAAAYAIKAARAAAPPARAGAAGRRECRWQRARLPAAIRELVLDDQRLRNDICWSVFEV
;
A
#
# COMPACT_ATOMS: atom_id res chain seq x y z
N MET A 1 -8.43 3.32 11.00
CA MET A 1 -8.78 2.23 10.06
C MET A 1 -8.76 2.83 8.66
N ILE A 2 -8.06 2.22 7.68
CA ILE A 2 -7.91 2.78 6.31
C ILE A 2 -9.05 2.35 5.36
N LEU A 3 -9.85 1.38 5.77
CA LEU A 3 -11.03 0.98 5.03
C LEU A 3 -12.23 1.84 5.45
N PRO A 4 -13.01 2.36 4.49
CA PRO A 4 -14.22 3.11 4.78
C PRO A 4 -15.30 2.20 5.39
N ARG A 5 -16.26 2.78 6.11
CA ARG A 5 -17.41 2.05 6.66
C ARG A 5 -18.29 1.47 5.55
N VAL A 6 -18.54 2.27 4.52
CA VAL A 6 -19.28 1.86 3.32
C VAL A 6 -18.27 1.42 2.28
N ARG A 7 -18.40 0.18 1.78
CA ARG A 7 -17.51 -0.35 0.75
C ARG A 7 -17.88 0.24 -0.62
N ASP A 8 -16.86 0.68 -1.35
CA ASP A 8 -17.02 1.04 -2.75
C ASP A 8 -17.04 -0.23 -3.63
N PRO A 9 -18.13 -0.50 -4.37
CA PRO A 9 -18.24 -1.66 -5.25
C PRO A 9 -17.13 -1.75 -6.31
N ARG A 10 -16.49 -0.61 -6.67
CA ARG A 10 -15.36 -0.56 -7.61
C ARG A 10 -14.09 -1.22 -7.07
N PHE A 11 -14.03 -1.50 -5.77
CA PHE A 11 -12.94 -2.26 -5.13
C PHE A 11 -13.38 -3.67 -4.67
N VAL A 12 -14.54 -4.14 -5.14
CA VAL A 12 -15.05 -5.48 -4.89
C VAL A 12 -15.07 -6.25 -6.21
N THR A 13 -14.49 -7.45 -6.22
CA THR A 13 -14.40 -8.27 -7.44
C THR A 13 -15.78 -8.67 -7.96
N LEU A 14 -15.94 -8.86 -9.27
CA LEU A 14 -17.17 -9.34 -9.91
C LEU A 14 -17.76 -10.58 -9.20
N ARG A 15 -16.92 -11.59 -8.91
CA ARG A 15 -17.31 -12.82 -8.18
C ARG A 15 -17.82 -12.61 -6.74
N ARG A 16 -17.69 -11.39 -6.21
CA ARG A 16 -18.15 -10.97 -4.86
C ARG A 16 -19.22 -9.88 -4.94
N GLY A 17 -19.83 -9.66 -6.11
CA GLY A 17 -20.94 -8.72 -6.32
C GLY A 17 -20.52 -7.26 -6.49
N GLY A 18 -19.25 -6.98 -6.81
CA GLY A 18 -18.80 -5.64 -7.18
C GLY A 18 -18.54 -5.49 -8.67
N THR A 19 -17.73 -4.50 -9.05
CA THR A 19 -17.44 -4.18 -10.46
C THR A 19 -15.96 -4.32 -10.84
N LEU A 20 -15.09 -4.71 -9.89
CA LEU A 20 -13.66 -4.88 -10.13
C LEU A 20 -13.39 -6.18 -10.90
N THR A 21 -12.67 -6.10 -12.02
CA THR A 21 -12.15 -7.29 -12.72
C THR A 21 -10.95 -7.86 -11.97
N ASP A 22 -10.65 -9.14 -12.14
CA ASP A 22 -9.46 -9.75 -11.54
C ASP A 22 -8.17 -9.10 -12.07
N GLU A 23 -8.15 -8.72 -13.34
CA GLU A 23 -7.04 -7.98 -13.94
C GLU A 23 -6.80 -6.64 -13.23
N HIS A 24 -7.84 -5.82 -13.02
CA HIS A 24 -7.71 -4.58 -12.29
C HIS A 24 -7.33 -4.82 -10.81
N HIS A 25 -7.81 -5.90 -10.20
CA HIS A 25 -7.39 -6.28 -8.84
C HIS A 25 -5.89 -6.58 -8.78
N HIS A 26 -5.35 -7.30 -9.76
CA HIS A 26 -3.91 -7.54 -9.87
C HIS A 26 -3.12 -6.25 -10.11
N LEU A 27 -3.62 -5.33 -10.97
CA LEU A 27 -2.97 -4.03 -11.19
C LEU A 27 -2.91 -3.19 -9.91
N LEU A 28 -3.99 -3.17 -9.11
CA LEU A 28 -4.01 -2.48 -7.81
C LEU A 28 -2.98 -3.08 -6.85
N ALA A 29 -2.88 -4.40 -6.81
CA ALA A 29 -1.89 -5.13 -6.00
C ALA A 29 -0.45 -4.81 -6.41
N LEU A 30 -0.14 -4.81 -7.70
CA LEU A 30 1.19 -4.50 -8.21
C LEU A 30 1.58 -3.03 -7.99
N TRP A 31 0.63 -2.10 -8.14
CA TRP A 31 0.87 -0.70 -7.83
C TRP A 31 1.10 -0.47 -6.33
N ALA A 32 0.30 -1.10 -5.47
CA ALA A 32 0.47 -1.04 -4.01
C ALA A 32 1.83 -1.60 -3.58
N ALA A 33 2.25 -2.73 -4.16
CA ALA A 33 3.56 -3.33 -3.95
C ALA A 33 4.69 -2.37 -4.36
N THR A 34 4.55 -1.70 -5.51
CA THR A 34 5.51 -0.71 -6.01
C THR A 34 5.65 0.49 -5.07
N CYS A 35 4.54 0.98 -4.50
CA CYS A 35 4.56 2.05 -3.51
C CYS A 35 5.27 1.61 -2.21
N ALA A 36 4.96 0.41 -1.72
CA ALA A 36 5.57 -0.12 -0.50
C ALA A 36 7.07 -0.40 -0.67
N GLU A 37 7.48 -0.92 -1.84
CA GLU A 37 8.87 -1.23 -2.15
C GLU A 37 9.76 0.00 -2.20
N HIS A 38 9.24 1.15 -2.66
CA HIS A 38 10.00 2.39 -2.70
C HIS A 38 10.48 2.87 -1.32
N VAL A 39 9.71 2.56 -0.27
CA VAL A 39 10.03 2.92 1.12
C VAL A 39 10.58 1.76 1.93
N LEU A 40 10.65 0.57 1.37
CA LEU A 40 11.15 -0.65 2.02
C LEU A 40 12.57 -0.47 2.62
N PRO A 41 13.52 0.24 1.98
CA PRO A 41 14.85 0.46 2.57
C PRO A 41 14.82 1.11 3.96
N LEU A 42 13.77 1.87 4.29
CA LEU A 42 13.64 2.53 5.59
C LEU A 42 13.48 1.53 6.73
N VAL A 43 12.74 0.44 6.52
CA VAL A 43 12.63 -0.63 7.52
C VAL A 43 13.82 -1.57 7.49
N GLU A 44 14.40 -1.83 6.32
CA GLU A 44 15.57 -2.71 6.20
C GLU A 44 16.83 -2.10 6.85
N ALA A 45 16.97 -0.77 6.82
CA ALA A 45 18.05 -0.09 7.54
C ALA A 45 17.94 -0.22 9.06
N GLU A 46 16.71 -0.20 9.60
CA GLU A 46 16.45 -0.33 11.04
C GLU A 46 16.49 -1.79 11.51
N ARG A 47 16.05 -2.73 10.66
CA ARG A 47 15.92 -4.16 10.97
C ARG A 47 16.42 -5.03 9.81
N PRO A 48 17.74 -5.07 9.54
CA PRO A 48 18.28 -5.76 8.36
C PRO A 48 18.01 -7.27 8.34
N GLY A 49 17.78 -7.90 9.49
CA GLY A 49 17.45 -9.32 9.61
C GLY A 49 15.95 -9.63 9.66
N ASP A 50 15.06 -8.64 9.51
CA ASP A 50 13.62 -8.86 9.51
C ASP A 50 13.06 -8.87 8.09
N ASP A 51 12.94 -10.06 7.50
CA ASP A 51 12.47 -10.23 6.13
C ASP A 51 10.95 -10.06 5.96
N ARG A 52 10.18 -9.92 7.04
CA ARG A 52 8.71 -9.91 6.97
C ARG A 52 8.15 -8.82 6.03
N PRO A 53 8.63 -7.56 6.03
CA PRO A 53 8.18 -6.55 5.08
C PRO A 53 8.49 -6.88 3.62
N ARG A 54 9.72 -7.34 3.34
CA ARG A 54 10.13 -7.74 1.98
C ARG A 54 9.32 -8.94 1.48
N ALA A 55 9.15 -9.94 2.33
CA ALA A 55 8.34 -11.12 2.03
C ALA A 55 6.87 -10.78 1.76
N ALA A 56 6.30 -9.79 2.45
CA ALA A 56 4.94 -9.31 2.20
C ALA A 56 4.79 -8.69 0.79
N ILE A 57 5.75 -7.86 0.36
CA ILE A 57 5.78 -7.29 -0.99
C ILE A 57 5.94 -8.39 -2.05
N ALA A 58 6.86 -9.33 -1.82
CA ALA A 58 7.08 -10.46 -2.71
C ALA A 58 5.82 -11.34 -2.84
N ALA A 59 5.09 -11.57 -1.73
CA ALA A 59 3.89 -12.41 -1.72
C ALA A 59 2.74 -11.83 -2.55
N VAL A 60 2.50 -10.51 -2.50
CA VAL A 60 1.47 -9.90 -3.35
C VAL A 60 1.85 -9.89 -4.82
N ARG A 61 3.14 -9.68 -5.14
CA ARG A 61 3.63 -9.80 -6.53
C ARG A 61 3.45 -11.24 -7.05
N ALA A 62 3.81 -12.24 -6.24
CA ALA A 62 3.61 -13.64 -6.57
C ALA A 62 2.13 -13.99 -6.73
N TRP A 63 1.24 -13.45 -5.88
CA TRP A 63 -0.20 -13.70 -5.99
C TRP A 63 -0.77 -13.12 -7.29
N ALA A 64 -0.41 -11.87 -7.63
CA ALA A 64 -0.84 -11.25 -8.89
C ALA A 64 -0.34 -12.00 -10.14
N ALA A 65 0.79 -12.71 -10.03
CA ALA A 65 1.34 -13.58 -11.07
C ALA A 65 0.80 -15.03 -11.05
N GLY A 66 -0.13 -15.35 -10.15
CA GLY A 66 -0.68 -16.71 -10.00
C GLY A 66 0.24 -17.73 -9.30
N GLY A 67 1.37 -17.29 -8.73
CA GLY A 67 2.38 -18.14 -8.09
C GLY A 67 2.12 -18.44 -6.61
N THR A 68 1.13 -17.82 -5.97
CA THR A 68 0.73 -18.15 -4.60
C THR A 68 -0.75 -17.84 -4.33
N THR A 69 -1.26 -18.29 -3.18
CA THR A 69 -2.66 -18.09 -2.80
C THR A 69 -2.92 -16.72 -2.17
N MET A 70 -4.17 -16.25 -2.27
CA MET A 70 -4.61 -15.05 -1.56
C MET A 70 -4.35 -15.14 -0.05
N THR A 71 -4.61 -16.31 0.56
CA THR A 71 -4.40 -16.54 1.99
C THR A 71 -2.94 -16.42 2.38
N ALA A 72 -2.02 -16.93 1.56
CA ALA A 72 -0.58 -16.79 1.78
C ALA A 72 -0.14 -15.32 1.73
N SER A 73 -0.59 -14.56 0.72
CA SER A 73 -0.33 -13.11 0.64
C SER A 73 -0.90 -12.36 1.85
N ARG A 74 -2.14 -12.66 2.26
CA ARG A 74 -2.77 -12.06 3.44
C ARG A 74 -1.98 -12.36 4.72
N SER A 75 -1.52 -13.60 4.90
CA SER A 75 -0.72 -14.02 6.07
C SER A 75 0.61 -13.27 6.12
N ALA A 76 1.32 -13.18 5.00
CA ALA A 76 2.55 -12.39 4.90
C ALA A 76 2.33 -10.91 5.26
N GLY A 77 1.20 -10.33 4.82
CA GLY A 77 0.80 -8.99 5.21
C GLY A 77 0.56 -8.83 6.71
N GLY A 78 -0.08 -9.81 7.34
CA GLY A 78 -0.22 -9.88 8.81
C GLY A 78 1.12 -9.89 9.53
N HIS A 79 2.08 -10.68 9.04
CA HIS A 79 3.43 -10.75 9.62
C HIS A 79 4.19 -9.42 9.49
N ALA A 80 4.12 -8.74 8.34
CA ALA A 80 4.73 -7.41 8.17
C ALA A 80 4.09 -6.35 9.09
N MET A 81 2.76 -6.37 9.25
CA MET A 81 2.08 -5.46 10.18
C MET A 81 2.40 -5.77 11.65
N ALA A 82 2.65 -7.03 11.99
CA ALA A 82 3.13 -7.41 13.32
C ALA A 82 4.55 -6.87 13.56
N ALA A 83 5.45 -6.99 12.58
CA ALA A 83 6.80 -6.41 12.64
C ALA A 83 6.79 -4.90 12.88
N ALA A 84 5.81 -4.19 12.28
CA ALA A 84 5.67 -2.75 12.43
C ALA A 84 5.34 -2.29 13.87
N ARG A 85 4.79 -3.16 14.74
CA ARG A 85 4.30 -2.76 16.08
C ARG A 85 5.41 -2.24 16.98
N ASP A 86 6.59 -2.84 16.88
CA ASP A 86 7.75 -2.49 17.72
C ASP A 86 8.54 -1.30 17.16
N LEU A 87 8.30 -0.93 15.91
CA LEU A 87 8.98 0.18 15.24
C LEU A 87 8.31 1.53 15.54
N ARG A 88 9.03 2.62 15.27
CA ARG A 88 8.53 4.01 15.32
C ARG A 88 8.97 4.76 14.05
N GLY A 89 8.34 5.90 13.76
CA GLY A 89 8.73 6.77 12.64
C GLY A 89 8.68 6.09 11.25
N ALA A 90 9.65 6.45 10.41
CA ALA A 90 9.77 5.96 9.03
C ALA A 90 9.74 4.43 8.87
N PRO A 91 10.54 3.63 9.60
CA PRO A 91 10.55 2.16 9.43
C PRO A 91 9.21 1.53 9.79
N ARG A 92 8.50 2.05 10.81
CA ARG A 92 7.13 1.61 11.15
C ARG A 92 6.18 1.79 9.98
N HIS A 93 6.19 2.97 9.37
CA HIS A 93 5.30 3.28 8.26
C HIS A 93 5.64 2.45 7.02
N ALA A 94 6.91 2.23 6.71
CA ALA A 94 7.34 1.35 5.62
C ALA A 94 6.86 -0.10 5.83
N ALA A 95 6.99 -0.65 7.04
CA ALA A 95 6.49 -1.98 7.37
C ALA A 95 4.96 -2.09 7.26
N PHE A 96 4.22 -1.06 7.69
CA PHE A 96 2.77 -1.00 7.45
C PHE A 96 2.42 -0.90 5.97
N ALA A 97 3.19 -0.15 5.16
CA ALA A 97 2.96 -0.06 3.73
C ALA A 97 3.10 -1.43 3.05
N ALA A 98 4.16 -2.18 3.37
CA ALA A 98 4.36 -3.55 2.90
C ALA A 98 3.21 -4.48 3.32
N GLY A 99 2.79 -4.39 4.59
CA GLY A 99 1.67 -5.16 5.10
C GLY A 99 0.35 -4.86 4.39
N GLN A 100 0.06 -3.58 4.11
CA GLN A 100 -1.13 -3.16 3.36
C GLN A 100 -1.09 -3.66 1.92
N ALA A 101 0.06 -3.57 1.24
CA ALA A 101 0.22 -4.08 -0.12
C ALA A 101 -0.09 -5.59 -0.19
N ALA A 102 0.42 -6.37 0.76
CA ALA A 102 0.19 -7.81 0.84
C ALA A 102 -1.28 -8.21 1.01
N VAL A 103 -2.06 -7.44 1.77
CA VAL A 103 -3.49 -7.73 2.00
C VAL A 103 -4.41 -7.23 0.87
N VAL A 104 -3.89 -6.54 -0.15
CA VAL A 104 -4.66 -6.18 -1.36
C VAL A 104 -5.26 -7.43 -1.99
N ALA A 105 -4.51 -8.54 -2.03
CA ALA A 105 -4.99 -9.84 -2.50
C ALA A 105 -6.33 -10.27 -1.86
N HIS A 106 -6.55 -9.91 -0.59
CA HIS A 106 -7.78 -10.22 0.13
C HIS A 106 -8.89 -9.19 -0.14
N VAL A 107 -8.55 -7.90 -0.06
CA VAL A 107 -9.46 -6.75 -0.25
C VAL A 107 -8.73 -5.65 -1.02
N ALA A 108 -9.20 -5.35 -2.24
CA ALA A 108 -8.51 -4.43 -3.15
C ALA A 108 -8.32 -3.02 -2.60
N ALA A 109 -9.27 -2.54 -1.78
CA ALA A 109 -9.24 -1.22 -1.16
C ALA A 109 -8.05 -0.97 -0.21
N HIS A 110 -7.25 -1.99 0.12
CA HIS A 110 -6.00 -1.82 0.84
C HIS A 110 -4.89 -1.14 0.02
N GLU A 111 -5.07 -1.01 -1.30
CA GLU A 111 -4.12 -0.32 -2.19
C GLU A 111 -3.74 1.07 -1.64
N LEU A 112 -4.75 1.81 -1.18
CA LEU A 112 -4.57 3.16 -0.71
C LEU A 112 -3.85 3.20 0.63
N GLY A 113 -3.99 2.14 1.43
CA GLY A 113 -3.24 1.98 2.67
C GLY A 113 -1.75 1.80 2.44
N ALA A 114 -1.36 1.04 1.40
CA ALA A 114 0.04 0.89 1.04
C ALA A 114 0.64 2.24 0.63
N ALA A 115 -0.05 2.96 -0.27
CA ALA A 115 0.37 4.27 -0.75
C ALA A 115 0.43 5.34 0.36
N ALA A 116 -0.61 5.42 1.20
CA ALA A 116 -0.69 6.39 2.28
C ALA A 116 0.40 6.18 3.33
N TYR A 117 0.65 4.93 3.74
CA TYR A 117 1.75 4.64 4.67
C TYR A 117 3.11 4.89 4.05
N ALA A 118 3.31 4.61 2.76
CA ALA A 118 4.56 4.96 2.09
C ALA A 118 4.80 6.47 2.09
N ILE A 119 3.77 7.29 1.84
CA ILE A 119 3.88 8.76 1.98
C ILE A 119 4.24 9.15 3.42
N LYS A 120 3.64 8.52 4.42
CA LYS A 120 4.00 8.78 5.84
C LYS A 120 5.43 8.36 6.16
N ALA A 121 5.93 7.27 5.58
CA ALA A 121 7.30 6.84 5.73
C ALA A 121 8.27 7.89 5.15
N ALA A 122 7.99 8.37 3.93
CA ALA A 122 8.78 9.42 3.29
C ALA A 122 8.75 10.74 4.07
N ARG A 123 7.59 11.14 4.63
CA ARG A 123 7.48 12.33 5.50
C ARG A 123 8.32 12.17 6.77
N ALA A 124 8.26 11.00 7.41
CA ALA A 124 8.96 10.73 8.67
C ALA A 124 10.48 10.53 8.51
N ALA A 125 10.95 10.17 7.31
CA ALA A 125 12.37 10.04 6.99
C ALA A 125 13.04 11.39 6.71
N ALA A 126 12.26 12.44 6.42
CA ALA A 126 12.78 13.77 6.13
C ALA A 126 12.89 14.64 7.39
N PRO A 127 13.81 15.63 7.40
CA PRO A 127 13.83 16.67 8.42
C PRO A 127 12.45 17.36 8.52
N PRO A 128 12.00 17.81 9.72
CA PRO A 128 10.65 18.37 9.91
C PRO A 128 10.27 19.47 8.90
N ALA A 129 11.20 20.39 8.61
CA ALA A 129 10.99 21.48 7.64
C ALA A 129 10.75 21.01 6.20
N ARG A 130 11.15 19.78 5.85
CA ARG A 130 11.01 19.18 4.51
C ARG A 130 10.02 18.03 4.46
N ALA A 131 9.42 17.64 5.58
CA ALA A 131 8.48 16.52 5.66
C ALA A 131 7.33 16.65 4.65
N GLY A 132 6.67 17.81 4.61
CA GLY A 132 5.58 18.07 3.65
C GLY A 132 6.02 17.93 2.18
N ALA A 133 7.19 18.48 1.84
CA ALA A 133 7.74 18.38 0.49
C ALA A 133 8.13 16.94 0.11
N ALA A 134 8.67 16.16 1.06
CA ALA A 134 8.97 14.74 0.87
C ALA A 134 7.70 13.93 0.61
N GLY A 135 6.63 14.19 1.36
CA GLY A 135 5.35 13.55 1.14
C GLY A 135 4.74 13.86 -0.23
N ARG A 136 4.77 15.13 -0.67
CA ARG A 136 4.29 15.51 -2.01
C ARG A 136 5.12 14.89 -3.13
N ARG A 137 6.44 14.79 -2.96
CA ARG A 137 7.32 14.11 -3.91
C ARG A 137 6.98 12.63 -4.03
N GLU A 138 6.77 11.96 -2.90
CA GLU A 138 6.35 10.55 -2.86
C GLU A 138 4.99 10.36 -3.55
N CYS A 139 3.99 11.19 -3.22
CA CYS A 139 2.68 11.12 -3.86
C CYS A 139 2.75 11.29 -5.39
N ARG A 140 3.53 12.27 -5.88
CA ARG A 140 3.75 12.46 -7.33
C ARG A 140 4.44 11.26 -7.96
N TRP A 141 5.43 10.69 -7.29
CA TRP A 141 6.12 9.49 -7.76
C TRP A 141 5.16 8.30 -7.87
N GLN A 142 4.33 8.06 -6.86
CA GLN A 142 3.32 6.99 -6.87
C GLN A 142 2.32 7.16 -8.02
N ARG A 143 1.84 8.39 -8.24
CA ARG A 143 0.91 8.71 -9.35
C ARG A 143 1.56 8.54 -10.73
N ALA A 144 2.86 8.77 -10.86
CA ALA A 144 3.60 8.52 -12.10
C ALA A 144 3.76 7.01 -12.41
N ARG A 145 3.56 6.14 -11.42
CA ARG A 145 3.62 4.67 -11.56
C ARG A 145 2.26 3.99 -11.69
N LEU A 146 1.16 4.76 -11.72
CA LEU A 146 -0.18 4.21 -11.94
C LEU A 146 -0.33 3.68 -13.37
N PRO A 147 -0.69 2.40 -13.56
CA PRO A 147 -1.13 1.88 -14.85
C PRO A 147 -2.35 2.66 -15.35
N ALA A 148 -2.41 2.91 -16.66
CA ALA A 148 -3.49 3.71 -17.27
C ALA A 148 -4.89 3.14 -16.94
N ALA A 149 -5.04 1.81 -16.98
CA ALA A 149 -6.32 1.12 -16.76
C ALA A 149 -6.95 1.34 -15.37
N ILE A 150 -6.13 1.61 -14.33
CA ILE A 150 -6.61 1.83 -12.96
C ILE A 150 -6.39 3.26 -12.47
N ARG A 151 -5.85 4.15 -13.32
CA ARG A 151 -5.44 5.50 -12.92
C ARG A 151 -6.60 6.31 -12.37
N GLU A 152 -7.69 6.42 -13.12
CA GLU A 152 -8.87 7.20 -12.71
C GLU A 152 -9.51 6.63 -11.45
N LEU A 153 -9.59 5.29 -11.34
CA LEU A 153 -10.11 4.62 -10.15
C LEU A 153 -9.32 5.01 -8.90
N VAL A 154 -7.99 4.92 -8.94
CA VAL A 154 -7.13 5.24 -7.79
C VAL A 154 -7.13 6.74 -7.48
N LEU A 155 -7.14 7.62 -8.48
CA LEU A 155 -7.17 9.06 -8.25
C LEU A 155 -8.49 9.52 -7.63
N ASP A 156 -9.62 8.98 -8.10
CA ASP A 156 -10.92 9.25 -7.49
C ASP A 156 -11.00 8.72 -6.06
N ASP A 157 -10.44 7.54 -5.81
CA ASP A 157 -10.39 6.96 -4.47
C ASP A 157 -9.46 7.71 -3.52
N GLN A 158 -8.31 8.22 -3.99
CA GLN A 158 -7.46 9.16 -3.26
C GLN A 158 -8.23 10.41 -2.84
N ARG A 159 -9.12 10.92 -3.69
CA ARG A 159 -9.97 12.08 -3.38
C ARG A 159 -11.04 11.73 -2.35
N LEU A 160 -11.72 10.59 -2.49
CA LEU A 160 -12.83 10.19 -1.63
C LEU A 160 -12.41 9.72 -0.23
N ARG A 161 -11.26 9.06 -0.10
CA ARG A 161 -10.77 8.46 1.15
C ARG A 161 -9.59 9.20 1.78
N ASN A 162 -9.30 10.42 1.33
CA ASN A 162 -8.13 11.16 1.80
C ASN A 162 -8.18 11.45 3.30
N ASP A 163 -9.36 11.76 3.82
CA ASP A 163 -9.61 12.06 5.24
C ASP A 163 -9.19 10.89 6.14
N ILE A 164 -9.61 9.66 5.81
CA ILE A 164 -9.22 8.45 6.55
C ILE A 164 -7.78 8.00 6.26
N CYS A 165 -7.15 8.61 5.26
CA CYS A 165 -5.73 8.48 4.92
C CYS A 165 -4.89 9.68 5.37
N TRP A 166 -5.35 10.45 6.38
CA TRP A 166 -4.60 11.56 6.98
C TRP A 166 -4.25 12.70 6.01
N SER A 167 -5.08 12.94 4.99
CA SER A 167 -4.87 13.99 3.99
C SER A 167 -3.51 13.90 3.27
N VAL A 168 -2.93 12.71 3.18
CA VAL A 168 -1.57 12.55 2.63
C VAL A 168 -1.49 12.74 1.12
N PHE A 169 -2.62 12.64 0.41
CA PHE A 169 -2.71 12.79 -1.04
C PHE A 169 -2.99 14.22 -1.51
N GLU A 170 -3.09 15.19 -0.58
CA GLU A 170 -3.13 16.61 -0.92
C GLU A 170 -1.76 17.03 -1.49
N VAL A 171 -1.77 17.55 -2.72
CA VAL A 171 -0.56 17.97 -3.45
C VAL A 171 -0.56 19.48 -3.61
#